data_AF-A0A5M4ER72-F1
#
_entry.id   AF-A0A5M4ER72-F1
#
_cell.length_a   1.000
_cell.length_b   1.000
_cell.length_c   1.000
_cell.angle_alpha   90.00
_cell.angle_beta   90.00
_cell.angle_gamma   90.00
#
_symmetry.space_group_name_H-M   'P 1'
#
loop_
_entity.id
_entity.type
_entity.pdbx_description
1 polymer ?
#
loop_
_entity_poly.entity_id
_entity_poly.type
_entity_poly.pdbx_seq_one_letter_code
_entity_poly.pdbx_strand_id
1 'polypeptide(L)' 'MGFVNAHFVAYTTDLGATAVQGAGALATVGVAGLIGGLGFGYFADKFGRRPLLTIAYSMRALGYIVLLIA' A
#
# COMPACT_ATOMS: atom_id res chain seq x y z
N MET A 1 -1.31 9.26 4.62
CA MET A 1 -0.99 8.82 3.24
C MET A 1 0.11 9.65 2.57
N GLY A 2 0.89 10.47 3.29
CA GLY A 2 1.88 11.36 2.66
C GLY A 2 3.29 10.78 2.48
N PHE A 3 3.70 9.83 3.33
CA PHE A 3 5.10 9.39 3.39
C PHE A 3 5.52 8.56 2.18
N VAL A 4 4.70 7.60 1.76
CA VAL A 4 4.96 6.76 0.57
C VAL A 4 4.91 7.60 -0.71
N ASN A 5 4.00 8.56 -0.82
CA ASN A 5 3.86 9.36 -2.04
C ASN A 5 5.02 10.34 -2.26
N ALA A 6 5.61 10.86 -1.17
CA ALA A 6 6.69 11.85 -1.24
C ALA A 6 8.09 11.22 -1.27
N HIS A 7 8.33 10.12 -0.55
CA HIS A 7 9.68 9.60 -0.33
C HIS A 7 10.00 8.32 -1.10
N PHE A 8 9.02 7.63 -1.69
CA PHE A 8 9.27 6.35 -2.35
C PHE A 8 10.07 6.49 -3.66
N VAL A 9 9.87 7.59 -4.41
CA VAL A 9 10.66 7.89 -5.60
C VAL A 9 12.10 8.29 -5.23
N ALA A 10 12.28 9.05 -4.15
CA ALA A 10 13.61 9.38 -3.64
C ALA A 10 14.36 8.14 -3.15
N TYR A 11 13.70 7.28 -2.37
CA TYR A 11 14.27 6.02 -1.87
C TYR A 11 14.69 5.07 -3.01
N THR A 12 13.85 4.91 -4.04
CA THR A 12 14.19 4.08 -5.20
C THR A 12 15.32 4.68 -6.04
N THR A 13 15.42 6.01 -6.08
CA THR A 13 16.55 6.71 -6.73
C THR A 13 17.85 6.54 -5.95
N ASP A 14 17.81 6.58 -4.61
CA ASP A 14 18.98 6.34 -3.75
C ASP A 14 19.50 4.89 -3.85
N LEU A 15 18.64 3.93 -4.19
CA LEU A 15 18.99 2.53 -4.48
C LEU A 15 19.59 2.32 -5.88
N GLY A 16 19.73 3.39 -6.68
CA GLY A 16 20.31 3.33 -8.04
C GLY A 16 19.30 3.06 -9.16
N ALA A 17 17.98 3.06 -8.87
CA ALA A 17 16.96 2.97 -9.90
C ALA A 17 16.69 4.34 -10.54
N THR A 18 16.27 4.35 -11.79
CA THR A 18 15.91 5.62 -12.47
C THR A 18 14.60 6.18 -11.91
N ALA A 19 14.44 7.50 -11.89
CA ALA A 19 13.22 8.16 -11.42
C ALA A 19 11.94 7.64 -12.12
N VAL A 20 12.05 7.19 -13.36
CA VAL A 20 10.96 6.56 -14.13
C VAL A 20 10.55 5.23 -13.53
N GLN A 21 11.50 4.40 -13.10
CA GLN A 21 11.22 3.12 -12.43
C GLN A 21 10.59 3.34 -11.06
N GLY A 22 11.06 4.34 -10.30
CA GLY A 22 10.48 4.73 -9.02
C GLY A 22 9.02 5.21 -9.16
N ALA A 23 8.74 6.04 -10.16
CA ALA A 23 7.38 6.48 -10.48
C ALA A 23 6.48 5.33 -10.95
N GLY A 24 7.02 4.40 -11.75
CA GLY A 24 6.30 3.19 -12.17
C GLY A 24 5.90 2.31 -10.99
N ALA A 25 6.83 2.06 -10.06
CA ALA A 25 6.55 1.30 -8.85
C ALA A 25 5.51 2.02 -7.96
N LEU A 26 5.59 3.35 -7.81
CA LEU A 26 4.58 4.14 -7.10
C LEU A 26 3.18 4.01 -7.75
N ALA A 27 3.12 4.04 -9.08
CA ALA A 27 1.87 3.88 -9.81
C ALA A 27 1.24 2.49 -9.56
N THR A 28 2.04 1.42 -9.50
CA THR A 28 1.51 0.09 -9.17
C THR A 28 0.93 0.01 -7.76
N VAL A 29 1.53 0.71 -6.78
CA VAL A 29 0.99 0.82 -5.42
C VAL A 29 -0.35 1.56 -5.41
N GLY A 30 -0.47 2.63 -6.20
CA GLY A 30 -1.73 3.36 -6.36
C GLY A 30 -2.85 2.50 -6.96
N VAL A 31 -2.54 1.76 -8.03
CA VAL A 31 -3.49 0.84 -8.69
C VAL A 31 -3.89 -0.29 -7.73
N ALA A 32 -2.94 -0.89 -7.03
CA ALA A 32 -3.23 -1.93 -6.03
C ALA A 32 -4.10 -1.39 -4.89
N GLY A 33 -3.90 -0.14 -4.46
CA GLY A 33 -4.74 0.54 -3.48
C GLY A 33 -6.18 0.75 -3.96
N LEU A 34 -6.39 1.09 -5.24
CA LEU A 34 -7.71 1.23 -5.84
C LEU A 34 -8.45 -0.10 -5.92
N ILE A 35 -7.78 -1.14 -6.42
CA ILE A 35 -8.34 -2.50 -6.50
C ILE A 35 -8.65 -3.03 -5.10
N GLY A 36 -7.74 -2.84 -4.15
CA GLY A 36 -7.93 -3.22 -2.75
C GLY A 36 -9.09 -2.47 -2.11
N GLY A 37 -9.19 -1.16 -2.32
CA GLY A 37 -10.28 -0.33 -1.79
C GLY A 37 -11.65 -0.70 -2.34
N LEU A 38 -11.76 -0.93 -3.65
CA LEU A 38 -13.02 -1.35 -4.29
C LEU A 38 -13.40 -2.78 -3.93
N GLY A 39 -12.43 -3.71 -3.93
CA GLY A 39 -12.66 -5.12 -3.59
C GLY A 39 -13.02 -5.31 -2.12
N PHE A 40 -12.24 -4.73 -1.20
CA PHE A 40 -12.58 -4.78 0.22
C PHE A 40 -13.82 -3.96 0.54
N GLY A 41 -14.07 -2.84 -0.15
CA GLY A 41 -15.31 -2.06 -0.01
C GLY A 41 -16.55 -2.90 -0.36
N TYR A 42 -16.52 -3.63 -1.47
CA TYR A 42 -17.59 -4.54 -1.86
C TYR A 42 -17.79 -5.70 -0.85
N PHE A 43 -16.71 -6.26 -0.32
CA PHE A 43 -16.79 -7.28 0.74
C PHE A 43 -17.28 -6.70 2.08
N ALA A 44 -17.03 -5.43 2.36
CA ALA A 44 -17.47 -4.73 3.57
C ALA A 44 -18.99 -4.61 3.66
N ASP A 45 -19.61 -4.28 2.52
CA ASP A 45 -21.06 -4.11 2.43
C ASP A 45 -21.80 -5.44 2.61
N LYS A 46 -21.16 -6.57 2.28
CA LYS A 46 -21.78 -7.90 2.38
C LYS A 46 -21.58 -8.60 3.74
N PHE A 47 -20.47 -8.39 4.43
CA PHE A 47 -20.12 -9.09 5.68
C PHE A 47 -20.24 -8.23 6.96
N GLY A 48 -20.53 -6.94 6.83
CA GLY A 48 -20.62 -6.02 7.96
C GLY A 48 -19.25 -5.46 8.40
N ARG A 49 -19.28 -4.25 8.96
CA ARG A 49 -18.14 -3.34 9.13
C ARG A 49 -17.02 -3.81 10.08
N ARG A 50 -17.28 -4.78 10.97
CA ARG A 50 -16.35 -5.25 12.03
C ARG A 50 -15.21 -6.16 11.54
N PRO A 51 -15.45 -7.26 10.79
CA PRO A 51 -14.39 -8.13 10.28
C PRO A 51 -13.46 -7.43 9.28
N LEU A 52 -14.00 -6.51 8.48
CA LEU A 52 -13.20 -5.82 7.45
C LEU A 52 -12.15 -4.87 8.04
N LEU A 53 -12.52 -4.13 9.11
CA LEU A 53 -11.57 -3.30 9.84
C LEU A 53 -10.45 -4.15 10.45
N THR A 54 -10.77 -5.33 10.97
CA THR A 54 -9.78 -6.24 11.55
C THR A 54 -8.77 -6.67 10.49
N ILE A 55 -9.23 -7.13 9.32
CA ILE A 55 -8.34 -7.58 8.23
C ILE A 55 -7.49 -6.41 7.69
N ALA A 56 -8.08 -5.24 7.48
CA ALA A 56 -7.36 -4.07 6.98
C ALA A 56 -6.25 -3.62 7.94
N TYR A 57 -6.51 -3.61 9.25
CA TYR A 57 -5.51 -3.28 10.27
C TYR A 57 -4.46 -4.38 10.44
N SER A 58 -4.84 -5.66 10.36
CA SER A 58 -3.90 -6.79 10.39
C SER A 58 -2.94 -6.75 9.20
N MET A 59 -3.43 -6.46 8.00
CA MET A 59 -2.60 -6.34 6.79
C MET A 59 -1.62 -5.17 6.90
N ARG A 60 -2.05 -4.07 7.52
CA ARG A 60 -1.20 -2.90 7.79
C ARG A 60 -0.12 -3.19 8.84
N ALA A 61 -0.47 -3.92 9.90
CA ALA A 61 0.48 -4.36 10.92
C ALA A 61 1.56 -5.29 10.34
N LEU A 62 1.16 -6.26 9.50
CA LEU A 62 2.09 -7.11 8.77
C LEU A 62 3.04 -6.30 7.87
N GLY A 63 2.50 -5.32 7.14
CA GLY A 63 3.32 -4.43 6.31
C GLY A 63 4.39 -3.69 7.11
N TYR A 64 4.04 -3.17 8.29
CA TYR A 64 5.02 -2.51 9.16
C TYR A 64 6.06 -3.48 9.72
N ILE A 65 5.68 -4.70 10.10
CA ILE A 65 6.62 -5.70 10.62
C ILE A 65 7.66 -6.06 9.54
N VAL A 66 7.21 -6.29 8.31
CA VAL A 66 8.13 -6.60 7.20
C VAL A 66 9.08 -5.45 6.94
N LEU A 67 8.58 -4.20 6.94
CA LEU A 67 9.41 -3.01 6.74
C LEU A 67 10.42 -2.77 7.88
N LEU A 68 10.13 -3.25 9.09
CA LEU A 68 11.04 -3.12 10.24
C LEU A 68 12.15 -4.19 10.21
N ILE A 69 11.89 -5.31 9.55
CA ILE A 69 12.83 -6.45 9.46
C ILE A 69 13.70 -6.37 8.20
N ALA A 70 13.19 -5.78 7.13
CA ALA A 70 13.90 -5.54 5.87
C ALA A 70 14.80 -4.29 5.95
#